data_AF-A0A373G5Z6-F1
#
_entry.id   AF-A0A373G5Z6-F1
#
_cell.length_a   1.000
_cell.length_b   1.000
_cell.length_c   1.000
_cell.angle_alpha   90.00
_cell.angle_beta   90.00
_cell.angle_gamma   90.00
#
_symmetry.space_group_name_H-M   'P 1'
#
loop_
_entity.id
_entity.type
_entity.pdbx_description
1 polymer ?
#
loop_
_entity_poly.entity_id
_entity_poly.type
_entity_poly.pdbx_seq_one_letter_code
_entity_poly.pdbx_strand_id
1 'polypeptide(L)'
;MTVNDYIQQRFQSFSIHLSETDLLDMCLNAKISREDEMNKESYNIVSVAIAKFIPSLLLRATSISENGFSMSWNIQGIKDYYSFLCKQYGLKDELSNKPKCTFL
;
A
#
# COMPACT_ATOMS: atom_id res chain seq x y z
N MET A 1 -18.32 -1.35 -7.30
CA MET A 1 -16.91 -1.48 -7.74
C MET A 1 -16.36 -2.75 -7.10
N THR A 2 -15.50 -3.48 -7.79
CA THR A 2 -14.87 -4.68 -7.22
C THR A 2 -13.71 -4.32 -6.30
N VAL A 3 -13.25 -5.27 -5.48
CA VAL A 3 -12.02 -5.14 -4.69
C VAL A 3 -10.83 -4.76 -5.59
N ASN A 4 -10.73 -5.41 -6.75
CA ASN A 4 -9.66 -5.13 -7.71
C ASN A 4 -9.71 -3.69 -8.24
N ASP A 5 -10.88 -3.23 -8.69
CA ASP A 5 -11.08 -1.86 -9.17
C ASP A 5 -10.67 -0.83 -8.12
N TYR A 6 -11.08 -1.06 -6.87
CA TYR A 6 -10.77 -0.16 -5.76
C TYR A 6 -9.27 -0.05 -5.52
N ILE A 7 -8.57 -1.18 -5.44
CA ILE A 7 -7.13 -1.20 -5.19
C ILE A 7 -6.42 -0.49 -6.36
N GLN A 8 -6.75 -0.80 -7.61
CA GLN A 8 -6.16 -0.14 -8.77
C GLN A 8 -6.37 1.38 -8.74
N GLN A 9 -7.61 1.84 -8.54
CA GLN A 9 -7.92 3.27 -8.48
C GLN A 9 -7.20 3.97 -7.31
N ARG A 10 -7.07 3.30 -6.17
CA ARG A 10 -6.35 3.85 -5.01
C ARG A 10 -4.89 4.11 -5.34
N PHE A 11 -4.20 3.17 -5.97
CA PHE A 11 -2.78 3.34 -6.34
C PHE A 11 -2.58 4.28 -7.53
N GLN A 12 -3.54 4.35 -8.47
CA GLN A 12 -3.53 5.33 -9.55
C GLN A 12 -3.51 6.78 -9.03
N SER A 13 -4.14 7.07 -7.89
CA SER A 13 -4.07 8.40 -7.27
C SER A 13 -2.64 8.83 -6.87
N PHE A 14 -1.72 7.87 -6.74
CA PHE A 14 -0.29 8.09 -6.49
C PHE A 14 0.56 7.91 -7.75
N SER A 15 -0.05 7.84 -8.94
CA SER A 15 0.60 7.51 -10.22
C SER A 15 1.29 6.13 -10.25
N ILE A 16 0.73 5.17 -9.51
CA ILE A 16 1.25 3.81 -9.40
C ILE A 16 0.33 2.87 -10.17
N HIS A 17 0.90 2.18 -11.16
CA HIS A 17 0.24 1.08 -11.86
C HIS A 17 0.67 -0.23 -11.23
N LEU A 18 -0.28 -0.96 -10.65
CA LEU A 18 -0.06 -2.28 -10.09
C LEU A 18 -0.11 -3.35 -11.18
N SER A 19 0.79 -4.32 -11.10
CA SER A 19 0.70 -5.53 -11.93
C SER A 19 -0.39 -6.48 -11.42
N GLU A 20 -0.82 -7.43 -12.24
CA GLU A 20 -1.80 -8.45 -11.83
C GLU A 20 -1.29 -9.31 -10.65
N THR A 21 0.02 -9.52 -10.57
CA THR A 21 0.68 -10.23 -9.46
C THR A 21 0.59 -9.43 -8.17
N ASP A 22 0.84 -8.12 -8.22
CA ASP A 22 0.71 -7.26 -7.05
C ASP A 22 -0.73 -7.28 -6.49
N LEU A 23 -1.71 -7.25 -7.39
CA LEU A 23 -3.13 -7.37 -7.04
C LEU A 23 -3.46 -8.77 -6.49
N LEU A 24 -2.84 -9.83 -7.02
CA LEU A 24 -2.97 -11.19 -6.50
C LEU A 24 -2.51 -11.27 -5.06
N ASP A 25 -1.29 -10.83 -4.81
CA ASP A 25 -0.61 -10.97 -3.53
C ASP A 25 -1.38 -10.23 -2.43
N MET A 26 -1.91 -9.04 -2.74
CA MET A 26 -2.77 -8.31 -1.81
C MET A 26 -4.05 -9.07 -1.47
N CYS A 27 -4.73 -9.63 -2.47
CA CYS A 27 -6.00 -10.33 -2.28
C CYS A 27 -5.81 -11.67 -1.54
N LEU A 28 -4.74 -12.41 -1.84
CA LEU A 28 -4.39 -13.65 -1.13
C LEU A 28 -4.06 -13.37 0.34
N ASN A 29 -3.28 -12.31 0.62
CA ASN A 29 -2.97 -11.90 1.99
C ASN A 29 -4.21 -11.46 2.77
N ALA A 30 -5.17 -10.85 2.08
CA ALA A 30 -6.46 -10.41 2.63
C ALA A 30 -7.48 -11.55 2.77
N LYS A 31 -7.26 -12.71 2.13
CA LYS A 31 -8.25 -13.79 1.98
C LYS A 31 -9.59 -13.31 1.40
N ILE A 32 -9.52 -12.42 0.40
CA ILE A 32 -10.70 -11.85 -0.27
C ILE A 32 -10.64 -12.14 -1.78
N SER A 33 -11.79 -12.33 -2.43
CA SER A 33 -11.80 -12.47 -3.90
C SER A 33 -11.59 -11.11 -4.55
N ARG A 34 -10.95 -11.11 -5.73
CA ARG A 34 -10.74 -9.88 -6.49
C ARG A 34 -12.04 -9.30 -7.03
N GLU A 35 -12.95 -10.18 -7.37
CA GLU A 35 -14.24 -9.92 -7.99
C GLU A 35 -15.32 -9.57 -6.95
N ASP A 36 -15.02 -9.73 -5.65
CA ASP A 36 -15.95 -9.39 -4.58
C ASP A 36 -16.30 -7.90 -4.65
N GLU A 37 -17.56 -7.59 -4.35
CA GLU A 37 -18.00 -6.20 -4.24
C GLU A 37 -17.41 -5.52 -3.01
N MET A 38 -16.93 -4.29 -3.21
CA MET A 38 -16.46 -3.46 -2.11
C MET A 38 -17.62 -3.05 -1.19
N ASN A 39 -17.50 -3.42 0.08
CA ASN A 39 -18.42 -3.06 1.15
C ASN A 39 -17.65 -2.62 2.41
N LYS A 40 -18.37 -2.24 3.48
CA LYS A 40 -17.75 -1.74 4.72
C LYS A 40 -16.86 -2.76 5.43
N GLU A 41 -17.20 -4.04 5.35
CA GLU A 41 -16.44 -5.12 5.98
C GLU A 41 -15.15 -5.38 5.19
N SER A 42 -15.26 -5.52 3.87
CA SER A 42 -14.14 -5.68 2.94
C SER A 42 -13.19 -4.49 2.95
N TYR A 43 -13.70 -3.27 3.16
CA TYR A 43 -12.91 -2.04 3.16
C TYR A 43 -11.77 -2.08 4.18
N ASN A 44 -12.04 -2.52 5.41
CA ASN A 44 -11.03 -2.58 6.47
C ASN A 44 -9.97 -3.62 6.14
N ILE A 45 -10.38 -4.81 5.69
CA ILE A 45 -9.49 -5.91 5.33
C ILE A 45 -8.55 -5.48 4.20
N VAL A 46 -9.10 -4.88 3.14
CA VAL A 46 -8.33 -4.41 1.99
C VAL A 46 -7.43 -3.25 2.36
N SER A 47 -7.88 -2.31 3.20
CA SER A 47 -7.03 -1.22 3.70
C SER A 47 -5.80 -1.73 4.45
N VAL A 48 -5.97 -2.76 5.29
CA VAL A 48 -4.86 -3.41 6.00
C VAL A 48 -3.93 -4.14 5.03
N ALA A 49 -4.46 -4.83 4.02
CA ALA A 49 -3.66 -5.51 3.01
C ALA A 49 -2.82 -4.52 2.19
N ILE A 50 -3.42 -3.39 1.78
CA ILE A 50 -2.73 -2.28 1.12
C ILE A 50 -1.59 -1.77 2.01
N ALA A 51 -1.85 -1.52 3.29
CA ALA A 51 -0.83 -1.05 4.22
C ALA A 51 0.37 -2.01 4.29
N LYS A 52 0.12 -3.32 4.38
CA LYS A 52 1.19 -4.33 4.43
C LYS A 52 1.97 -4.46 3.12
N PHE A 53 1.35 -4.14 2.00
CA PHE A 53 1.97 -4.25 0.67
C PHE A 53 2.85 -3.05 0.31
N ILE A 54 2.51 -1.85 0.81
CA ILE A 54 3.25 -0.60 0.49
C ILE A 54 4.77 -0.70 0.77
N PRO A 55 5.25 -1.26 1.90
CA PRO A 55 6.68 -1.40 2.14
C PRO A 55 7.42 -2.18 1.04
N SER A 56 6.92 -3.35 0.65
CA SER A 56 7.49 -4.15 -0.43
C SER A 56 7.43 -3.44 -1.79
N LEU A 57 6.36 -2.69 -2.04
CA LEU A 57 6.22 -1.90 -3.26
C LEU A 57 7.28 -0.79 -3.34
N LEU A 58 7.50 -0.07 -2.25
CA LEU A 58 8.46 1.04 -2.20
C LEU A 58 9.90 0.58 -2.31
N LEU A 59 10.26 -0.59 -1.77
CA LEU A 59 11.60 -1.18 -1.94
C LEU A 59 11.94 -1.43 -3.41
N ARG A 60 10.97 -1.90 -4.20
CA ARG A 60 11.13 -2.06 -5.66
C ARG A 60 11.26 -0.71 -6.38
N ALA A 61 10.50 0.29 -5.95
CA ALA A 61 10.50 1.62 -6.56
C ALA A 61 11.85 2.34 -6.39
N THR A 62 12.49 2.23 -5.22
CA THR A 62 13.80 2.82 -4.96
C THR A 62 14.87 2.34 -5.94
N SER A 63 14.85 1.04 -6.30
CA SER A 63 15.78 0.48 -7.31
C SER A 63 15.55 1.04 -8.72
N ILE A 64 14.32 1.47 -9.04
CA ILE A 64 13.97 2.05 -10.36
C ILE A 64 14.33 3.54 -10.41
N SER A 65 14.15 4.27 -9.30
CA SER A 65 14.51 5.69 -9.20
C SER A 65 16.01 5.95 -9.34
N GLU A 66 16.86 4.99 -8.97
CA GLU A 66 18.32 5.08 -9.14
C GLU A 66 18.77 4.93 -10.61
N ASN A 67 17.95 4.32 -11.47
CA ASN A 67 18.29 4.02 -12.87
C ASN A 67 17.87 5.11 -13.88
N GLY A 68 17.47 6.31 -13.44
CA GLY A 68 17.25 7.46 -14.32
C GLY A 68 15.98 7.42 -15.19
N PHE A 69 15.07 6.45 -14.98
CA PHE A 69 13.74 6.45 -15.59
C PHE A 69 12.74 7.13 -14.65
N SER A 70 12.32 8.34 -15.04
CA SER A 70 11.37 9.18 -14.30
C SER A 70 9.94 8.65 -14.41
N MET A 71 9.63 7.54 -13.75
CA MET A 71 8.25 7.21 -13.41
C MET A 71 7.91 7.93 -12.11
N SER A 72 7.25 9.08 -12.22
CA SER A 72 6.99 10.02 -11.13
C SER A 72 5.92 9.52 -10.16
N TRP A 73 6.20 8.45 -9.43
CA TRP A 73 5.34 8.03 -8.32
C TRP A 73 5.29 9.14 -7.27
N ASN A 74 4.11 9.36 -6.70
CA ASN A 74 3.98 10.26 -5.55
C ASN A 74 4.46 9.54 -4.28
N ILE A 75 5.79 9.37 -4.16
CA ILE A 75 6.45 8.64 -3.06
C ILE A 75 6.11 9.24 -1.70
N GLN A 76 6.03 10.57 -1.61
CA GLN A 76 5.66 11.24 -0.37
C GLN A 76 4.19 10.93 0.00
N GLY A 77 3.28 11.07 -0.95
CA GLY A 77 1.86 10.79 -0.73
C GLY A 77 1.57 9.35 -0.30
N ILE A 78 2.24 8.37 -0.89
CA ILE A 78 2.07 6.96 -0.48
C ILE A 78 2.70 6.66 0.89
N LYS A 79 3.80 7.32 1.27
CA LYS A 79 4.39 7.19 2.62
C LYS A 79 3.50 7.81 3.69
N ASP A 80 2.90 8.96 3.40
CA ASP A 80 1.94 9.61 4.30
C ASP A 80 0.67 8.78 4.44
N TYR A 81 0.17 8.24 3.33
CA TYR A 81 -0.96 7.32 3.32
C TYR A 81 -0.69 6.04 4.12
N TYR A 82 0.49 5.43 3.95
CA TYR A 82 0.92 4.29 4.75
C TYR A 82 0.97 4.61 6.25
N SER A 83 1.55 5.76 6.61
CA SER A 83 1.63 6.21 8.00
C SER A 83 0.24 6.41 8.61
N PHE A 84 -0.70 6.94 7.81
CA PHE A 84 -2.10 7.10 8.21
C PHE A 84 -2.77 5.75 8.46
N LEU A 85 -2.63 4.78 7.54
CA LEU A 85 -3.19 3.44 7.71
C LEU A 85 -2.60 2.71 8.92
N CYS A 86 -1.28 2.83 9.15
CA CYS A 86 -0.64 2.21 10.31
C CYS A 86 -1.20 2.76 11.62
N LYS A 87 -1.42 4.08 11.70
CA LYS A 87 -2.06 4.70 12.87
C LYS A 87 -3.51 4.27 13.04
N GLN A 88 -4.28 4.24 11.96
CA GLN A 88 -5.71 3.91 11.99
C GLN A 88 -5.96 2.46 12.43
N TYR A 89 -5.14 1.52 11.96
CA TYR A 89 -5.32 0.08 12.18
C TYR A 89 -4.34 -0.50 13.21
N GLY A 90 -3.53 0.34 13.87
CA GLY A 90 -2.55 -0.10 14.88
C GLY A 90 -1.44 -1.00 14.32
N LEU A 91 -1.09 -0.83 13.04
CA LEU A 91 -0.04 -1.62 12.40
C LEU A 91 1.34 -1.08 12.76
N LYS A 92 2.32 -1.99 12.79
CA LYS A 92 3.73 -1.61 12.96
C LYS A 92 4.18 -0.83 11.74
N ASP A 93 4.67 0.39 11.99
CA ASP A 93 5.27 1.25 10.99
C ASP A 93 6.70 0.75 10.70
N GLU A 94 6.89 0.12 9.53
CA GLU A 94 8.16 -0.44 9.07
C GLU A 94 8.96 0.52 8.18
N LEU A 95 8.33 1.61 7.74
CA LEU A 95 8.93 2.59 6.83
C LEU A 95 9.42 3.85 7.55
N SER A 96 8.83 4.17 8.71
CA SER A 96 9.21 5.36 9.46
C SER A 96 10.39 5.06 10.37
N ASN A 97 11.51 5.70 10.06
CA ASN A 97 12.71 5.70 10.89
C ASN A 97 12.56 6.69 12.08
N LYS A 98 11.39 6.72 12.73
CA LYS A 98 11.17 7.61 13.87
C LYS A 98 12.08 7.17 15.01
N PRO A 99 12.89 8.07 15.59
CA PRO A 99 13.70 7.73 16.75
C PRO A 99 12.76 7.26 17.86
N LYS A 100 12.97 6.03 18.34
CA LYS A 100 12.33 5.57 19.57
C LYS A 100 12.93 6.40 20.70
N CYS A 101 12.17 7.36 21.23
CA CYS A 101 12.50 7.98 22.51
C CYS A 101 12.53 6.88 23.56
N THR A 102 13.72 6.42 23.89
CA THR A 102 13.94 5.49 24.99
C THR A 102 14.21 6.38 26.19
N PHE A 103 13.27 6.44 27.13
CA PHE A 103 13.52 7.10 28.40
C PHE A 103 14.48 6.18 29.19
N LEU A 104 15.68 6.70 29.44
CA LEU A 104 16.69 6.09 30.32
C LEU A 104 16.34 6.36 31.78
#